data_AF-A0A7V9HQ28-F1
#
_entry.id   AF-A0A7V9HQ28-F1
#
_cell.length_a   1.000
_cell.length_b   1.000
_cell.length_c   1.000
_cell.angle_alpha   90.00
_cell.angle_beta   90.00
_cell.angle_gamma   90.00
#
_symmetry.space_group_name_H-M   'P 1'
#
loop_
_entity.id
_entity.type
_entity.pdbx_description
1 polymer ?
#
loop_
_entity_poly.entity_id
_entity_poly.type
_entity_poly.pdbx_seq_one_letter_code
_entity_poly.pdbx_strand_id
1 'polypeptide(L)'
;MSAEENASRGSVDAELAEEFPGLLIRHLTVERGSGKSPAGLRKRLSILSDRFAGPQAITLRSKPIPWAYRVFYRHIGLDPDADRTPVEAAALNRL
;
A
#
# COMPACT_ATOMS: atom_id res chain seq x y z
N MET A 1 28.04 6.68 -8.21
CA MET A 1 28.26 7.48 -6.99
C MET A 1 27.15 7.15 -6.02
N SER A 2 27.45 6.36 -4.99
CA SER A 2 26.46 5.86 -4.03
C SER A 2 25.98 6.99 -3.13
N ALA A 3 24.67 7.11 -2.91
CA ALA A 3 24.03 8.20 -2.16
C ALA A 3 24.48 8.31 -0.68
N GLU A 4 25.22 7.32 -0.16
CA GLU A 4 25.77 7.31 1.19
C GLU A 4 26.84 8.40 1.42
N GLU A 5 27.50 8.88 0.36
CA GLU A 5 28.69 9.73 0.48
C GLU A 5 28.39 11.21 0.83
N ASN A 6 27.13 11.65 0.75
CA ASN A 6 26.73 13.06 0.95
C ASN A 6 25.83 13.33 2.17
N ALA A 7 25.64 12.35 3.07
CA ALA A 7 24.77 12.55 4.23
C ALA A 7 25.49 13.36 5.34
N SER A 8 24.98 14.56 5.64
CA SER A 8 25.47 15.45 6.70
C SER A 8 24.83 15.14 8.07
N ARG A 9 25.52 15.53 9.14
CA ARG A 9 25.05 15.33 10.52
C ARG A 9 24.10 16.47 10.92
N GLY A 10 22.95 16.11 11.48
CA GLY A 10 22.02 17.05 12.09
C GLY A 10 22.33 17.30 13.56
N SER A 11 21.79 18.38 14.11
CA SER A 11 21.88 18.68 15.55
C SER A 11 20.90 17.83 16.35
N VAL A 12 21.32 17.44 17.55
CA VAL A 12 20.47 16.82 18.59
C VAL A 12 20.42 17.82 19.73
N ASP A 13 19.25 17.98 20.35
CA ASP A 13 19.09 18.84 21.52
C ASP A 13 19.99 18.38 22.68
N ALA A 14 20.44 19.30 23.52
CA ALA A 14 21.38 19.01 24.60
C ALA A 14 20.80 18.03 25.63
N GLU A 15 19.53 18.20 26.04
CA GLU A 15 18.89 17.31 27.01
C GLU A 15 18.78 15.88 26.45
N LEU A 16 18.44 15.76 25.16
CA LEU A 16 18.35 14.47 24.47
C LEU A 16 19.72 13.81 24.26
N ALA A 17 20.79 14.60 24.07
CA ALA A 17 22.14 14.07 23.92
C ALA A 17 22.71 13.54 25.24
N GLU A 18 22.34 14.16 26.36
CA GLU A 18 22.69 13.67 27.71
C GLU A 18 21.95 12.38 28.05
N GLU A 19 20.65 12.31 27.74
CA GLU A 19 19.85 11.10 27.95
C GLU A 19 20.28 9.95 27.01
N PHE A 20 20.65 10.26 25.77
CA PHE A 20 21.00 9.27 24.74
C PHE A 20 22.33 9.60 24.02
N PRO A 21 23.50 9.24 24.60
CA PRO A 21 24.82 9.57 24.04
C PRO A 21 25.11 8.99 22.64
N GLY A 22 24.33 8.00 22.20
CA GLY A 22 24.43 7.38 20.87
C GLY A 22 23.45 7.94 19.84
N LEU A 23 22.55 8.86 20.22
CA LEU A 23 21.56 9.42 19.32
C LEU A 23 22.23 10.35 18.30
N LEU A 24 21.95 10.10 17.03
CA LEU A 24 22.50 10.88 15.93
C LEU A 24 21.47 11.05 14.82
N ILE A 25 21.43 12.25 14.26
CA ILE A 25 20.63 12.56 13.08
C ILE A 25 21.59 12.64 11.90
N ARG A 26 21.27 11.91 10.82
CA ARG A 26 21.86 12.13 9.51
C ARG A 26 20.79 12.59 8.54
N HIS A 27 21.09 13.61 7.76
CA HIS A 27 20.22 14.10 6.71
C HIS A 27 21.00 14.25 5.40
N LEU A 28 20.32 14.05 4.29
CA LEU A 28 20.87 14.23 2.94
C LEU A 28 19.90 15.13 2.18
N THR A 29 20.39 16.28 1.72
CA THR A 29 19.63 17.10 0.79
C THR A 29 19.84 16.54 -0.61
N VAL A 30 18.77 16.04 -1.22
CA VAL A 30 18.79 15.58 -2.61
C VAL A 30 18.17 16.63 -3.50
N GLU A 31 18.85 16.98 -4.59
CA GLU A 31 18.25 17.78 -5.66
C GLU A 31 17.18 16.94 -6.36
N ARG A 32 15.95 17.03 -5.85
CA ARG A 32 14.79 16.39 -6.47
C ARG A 32 13.60 17.35 -6.41
N GLY A 33 13.04 17.69 -7.56
CA GLY A 33 11.73 18.31 -7.60
C GLY A 33 10.64 17.31 -7.17
N SER A 34 9.60 17.77 -6.49
CA SER A 34 8.33 17.04 -6.27
C SER A 34 7.52 16.88 -7.57
N GLY A 35 8.21 16.72 -8.70
CA GLY A 35 7.64 16.63 -10.03
C GLY A 35 6.85 15.35 -10.20
N LYS A 36 5.97 15.34 -11.21
CA LYS A 36 5.23 14.15 -11.59
C LYS A 36 6.21 13.01 -11.86
N SER A 37 5.92 11.82 -11.33
CA SER A 37 6.69 10.62 -11.64
C SER A 37 6.76 10.42 -13.17
N PRO A 38 7.91 9.99 -13.71
CA PRO A 38 8.06 9.70 -15.13
C PRO A 38 6.93 8.80 -15.64
N ALA A 39 6.48 8.99 -16.88
CA ALA A 39 5.34 8.25 -17.43
C ALA A 39 5.54 6.73 -17.34
N GLY A 40 6.75 6.24 -17.62
CA GLY A 40 7.09 4.83 -17.49
C GLY A 40 7.01 4.30 -16.05
N LEU A 41 7.42 5.10 -15.06
CA LEU A 41 7.31 4.74 -13.64
C LEU A 41 5.85 4.70 -13.20
N ARG A 42 5.04 5.70 -13.57
CA ARG A 42 3.59 5.68 -13.27
C ARG A 42 2.90 4.48 -13.91
N LYS A 43 3.22 4.17 -15.16
CA LYS A 43 2.68 3.00 -15.87
C LYS A 43 3.07 1.70 -15.15
N ARG A 44 4.34 1.56 -14.76
CA ARG A 44 4.81 0.37 -14.02
C ARG A 44 4.14 0.26 -12.64
N LEU A 45 4.00 1.36 -11.92
CA LEU A 45 3.30 1.38 -10.63
C LEU A 45 1.82 1.03 -10.79
N SER A 46 1.14 1.56 -11.82
CA SER A 46 -0.25 1.18 -12.15
C SER A 46 -0.33 -0.33 -12.39
N ILE A 47 0.52 -0.89 -13.26
CA ILE A 47 0.52 -2.34 -13.53
C ILE A 47 0.72 -3.16 -12.25
N LEU A 48 1.58 -2.69 -11.33
CA LEU A 48 1.83 -3.37 -10.06
C LEU A 48 0.68 -3.21 -9.06
N SER A 49 0.04 -2.03 -8.99
CA SER A 49 -1.10 -1.78 -8.10
C SER A 49 -2.37 -2.46 -8.59
N ASP A 50 -2.54 -2.55 -9.92
CA ASP A 50 -3.71 -3.14 -10.57
C ASP A 50 -3.61 -4.66 -10.58
N ARG A 51 -2.45 -5.24 -10.25
CA ARG A 51 -2.25 -6.68 -10.20
C ARG A 51 -3.13 -7.29 -9.11
N PHE A 52 -4.19 -7.93 -9.57
CA PHE A 52 -5.10 -8.73 -8.76
C PHE A 52 -4.98 -10.19 -9.20
N ALA A 53 -4.72 -11.10 -8.27
CA ALA A 53 -4.40 -12.50 -8.50
C ALA A 53 -5.34 -13.40 -7.68
N GLY A 54 -5.44 -14.68 -8.08
CA GLY A 54 -6.33 -15.67 -7.48
C GLY A 54 -6.32 -15.72 -5.94
N PRO A 55 -5.16 -15.74 -5.27
CA PRO A 55 -5.12 -15.75 -3.80
C PRO A 55 -5.79 -14.52 -3.15
N GLN A 56 -5.68 -13.34 -3.79
CA GLN A 56 -6.31 -12.11 -3.32
C GLN A 56 -7.83 -12.17 -3.54
N ALA A 57 -8.27 -12.75 -4.65
CA ALA A 57 -9.69 -13.00 -4.93
C ALA A 57 -10.33 -13.96 -3.90
N ILE A 58 -9.61 -15.00 -3.52
CA ILE A 58 -10.08 -15.98 -2.51
C ILE A 58 -10.15 -15.31 -1.13
N THR A 59 -9.09 -14.61 -0.72
CA THR A 59 -9.02 -13.92 0.58
C THR A 59 -10.06 -12.80 0.69
N LEU A 60 -10.48 -12.20 -0.42
CA LEU A 60 -11.49 -11.16 -0.43
C LEU A 60 -12.79 -11.62 0.26
N ARG A 61 -13.17 -12.89 0.10
CA ARG A 61 -14.43 -13.45 0.64
C ARG A 61 -14.50 -13.49 2.17
N SER A 62 -13.35 -13.50 2.84
CA SER A 62 -13.26 -13.48 4.30
C SER A 62 -13.06 -12.08 4.87
N LYS A 63 -12.90 -11.05 4.03
CA LYS A 63 -12.78 -9.67 4.52
C LYS A 63 -14.13 -9.18 5.06
N PRO A 64 -14.13 -8.30 6.09
CA PRO A 64 -15.36 -7.87 6.76
C PRO A 64 -16.43 -7.28 5.81
N ILE A 65 -16.02 -6.45 4.85
CA ILE A 65 -16.97 -5.79 3.93
C ILE A 65 -17.58 -6.79 2.93
N PRO A 66 -16.79 -7.57 2.15
CA PRO A 66 -17.35 -8.63 1.30
C PRO A 66 -18.22 -9.64 2.06
N TRP A 67 -17.83 -10.01 3.29
CA TRP A 67 -18.64 -10.88 4.13
C TRP A 67 -20.02 -10.28 4.44
N ALA A 68 -20.09 -8.98 4.75
CA ALA A 68 -21.36 -8.29 4.98
C ALA A 68 -22.30 -8.36 3.77
N TYR A 69 -21.78 -8.22 2.54
CA TYR A 69 -22.58 -8.41 1.32
C TYR A 69 -23.09 -9.83 1.17
N ARG A 70 -22.27 -10.85 1.50
CA ARG A 70 -22.69 -12.26 1.48
C ARG A 70 -23.81 -12.51 2.49
N VAL A 71 -23.72 -11.95 3.69
CA VAL A 71 -24.77 -12.01 4.71
C VAL A 71 -26.06 -11.32 4.21
N PHE A 72 -25.93 -10.14 3.61
CA PHE A 72 -27.07 -9.39 3.06
C PHE A 72 -27.75 -10.17 1.93
N TYR A 73 -26.99 -10.76 1.00
CA TYR A 73 -27.52 -11.60 -0.07
C TYR A 73 -28.37 -12.74 0.49
N ARG A 74 -27.85 -13.45 1.51
CA ARG A 74 -28.62 -14.51 2.19
C ARG A 74 -29.90 -13.99 2.85
N HIS A 75 -29.90 -12.77 3.39
CA HIS A 75 -31.12 -12.16 3.97
C HIS A 75 -32.20 -11.83 2.94
N ILE A 76 -31.81 -11.48 1.72
CA ILE A 76 -32.75 -11.15 0.63
C ILE A 76 -33.09 -12.37 -0.24
N GLY A 77 -32.66 -13.57 0.14
CA GLY A 77 -32.96 -14.82 -0.56
C GLY A 77 -32.05 -15.14 -1.74
N LEU A 78 -30.93 -14.42 -1.90
CA LEU A 78 -29.90 -14.75 -2.89
C LEU A 78 -28.84 -15.66 -2.27
N ASP A 79 -28.33 -16.62 -3.04
CA ASP A 79 -27.18 -17.43 -2.63
C ASP A 79 -25.88 -16.78 -3.14
N PRO A 80 -25.01 -16.23 -2.28
CA PRO A 80 -23.76 -15.59 -2.71
C PRO A 80 -22.74 -16.54 -3.35
N ASP A 81 -22.98 -17.86 -3.33
CA ASP A 81 -22.15 -18.84 -4.04
C ASP A 81 -22.64 -19.12 -5.47
N ALA A 82 -23.93 -18.91 -5.75
CA ALA A 82 -24.51 -18.93 -7.10
C ALA A 82 -24.48 -17.53 -7.74
N ASP A 83 -24.95 -16.52 -7.01
CA ASP A 83 -25.03 -15.12 -7.39
C ASP A 83 -23.92 -14.32 -6.70
N ARG A 84 -22.79 -14.19 -7.39
CA ARG A 84 -21.62 -13.46 -6.86
C ARG A 84 -22.00 -12.04 -6.46
N THR A 85 -21.50 -11.62 -5.31
CA THR A 85 -21.65 -10.22 -4.88
C THR A 85 -20.91 -9.27 -5.84
N PRO A 86 -21.26 -7.99 -5.91
CA PRO A 86 -20.65 -7.06 -6.88
C PRO A 86 -19.13 -6.96 -6.73
N VAL A 87 -18.61 -7.04 -5.50
CA VAL A 87 -17.17 -6.98 -5.22
C VAL A 87 -16.44 -8.26 -5.68
N GLU A 88 -17.08 -9.43 -5.56
CA GLU A 88 -16.54 -10.71 -6.04
C GLU A 88 -16.59 -10.80 -7.57
N ALA A 89 -17.66 -10.28 -8.19
CA ALA A 89 -17.77 -10.19 -9.65
C ALA A 89 -16.69 -9.24 -10.23
N ALA A 90 -16.48 -8.08 -9.60
CA ALA A 90 -15.43 -7.14 -10.00
C ALA A 90 -14.02 -7.75 -9.83
N ALA A 91 -13.81 -8.54 -8.77
CA ALA A 91 -12.57 -9.27 -8.54
C ALA A 91 -12.31 -10.33 -9.64
N LEU A 92 -13.35 -11.06 -10.06
CA LEU A 92 -13.25 -12.04 -11.15
C LEU A 92 -12.93 -11.37 -12.50
N ASN A 93 -13.55 -10.24 -12.81
CA ASN A 93 -13.31 -9.49 -14.06
C ASN A 93 -11.89 -8.92 -14.18
N ARG A 94 -11.09 -8.94 -13.10
CA ARG A 94 -9.71 -8.47 -13.06
C ARG A 94 -8.67 -9.59 -13.15
N LEU A 95 -9.10 -10.85 -13.12
CA LEU A 95 -8.26 -12.03 -13.38
C LEU A 95 -8.16 -12.27 -14.89
#